data_AF-A0AA42XM77-F1
#
_entry.id   AF-A0AA42XM77-F1
#
_cell.length_a   1.000
_cell.length_b   1.000
_cell.length_c   1.000
_cell.angle_alpha   90.00
_cell.angle_beta   90.00
_cell.angle_gamma   90.00
#
_symmetry.space_group_name_H-M   'P 1'
#
loop_
_entity.id
_entity.type
_entity.pdbx_description
1 polymer ?
#
loop_
_entity_poly.entity_id
_entity_poly.type
_entity_poly.pdbx_seq_one_letter_code
_entity_poly.pdbx_strand_id
1 'polypeptide(L)'
;MAKNMKYGDLIQFEQIESVIQLLDAGRPDEAKKLVATYVISDDMAERISKLMVPQLSFDDSVDHKGVLIVGNYGTGKSHLMSVLSLVAEDAAYAPMIRHPKVAEAVAPIAGRFKVLRIEVGGLQMPLRQIITLQLERFLEKLGVDYTFPTAGVVA
;
A
#
# COMPACT_ATOMS: atom_id res chain seq x y z
N MET A 1 -41.33 11.60 -1.15
CA MET A 1 -41.21 10.33 -1.91
C MET A 1 -39.91 9.67 -1.48
N ALA A 2 -39.95 8.48 -0.89
CA ALA A 2 -38.72 7.78 -0.51
C ALA A 2 -38.00 7.33 -1.79
N LYS A 3 -36.73 7.72 -1.94
CA LYS A 3 -35.88 7.27 -3.04
C LYS A 3 -35.76 5.76 -2.94
N ASN A 4 -36.22 5.02 -3.95
CA ASN A 4 -36.06 3.56 -4.01
C ASN A 4 -34.56 3.25 -4.06
N MET A 5 -33.97 2.93 -2.91
CA MET A 5 -32.61 2.40 -2.81
C MET A 5 -32.59 1.00 -3.42
N LYS A 6 -31.75 0.79 -4.42
CA LYS A 6 -31.48 -0.54 -4.97
C LYS A 6 -30.35 -1.17 -4.17
N TYR A 7 -30.33 -2.51 -4.10
CA TYR A 7 -29.21 -3.24 -3.50
C TYR A 7 -27.85 -2.86 -4.13
N GLY A 8 -27.82 -2.60 -5.44
CA GLY A 8 -26.61 -2.11 -6.13
C GLY A 8 -26.19 -0.67 -5.78
N ASP A 9 -27.07 0.11 -5.14
CA ASP A 9 -26.73 1.43 -4.59
C ASP A 9 -26.12 1.33 -3.19
N LEU A 10 -26.24 0.16 -2.56
CA LEU A 10 -25.69 -0.15 -1.23
C LEU A 10 -24.39 -0.95 -1.33
N ILE A 11 -24.30 -1.86 -2.30
CA ILE A 11 -23.18 -2.79 -2.43
C ILE A 11 -22.86 -3.00 -3.91
N GLN A 12 -21.68 -2.55 -4.34
CA GLN A 12 -21.12 -2.87 -5.66
C GLN A 12 -20.27 -4.12 -5.57
N PHE A 13 -20.67 -5.18 -6.28
CA PHE A 13 -19.86 -6.39 -6.44
C PHE A 13 -19.13 -6.37 -7.78
N GLU A 14 -17.80 -6.41 -7.72
CA GLU A 14 -16.97 -6.86 -8.83
C GLU A 14 -16.54 -8.31 -8.56
N GLN A 15 -16.30 -9.10 -9.61
CA GLN A 15 -15.81 -10.47 -9.43
C GLN A 15 -14.54 -10.45 -8.58
N ILE A 16 -14.56 -11.20 -7.48
CA ILE A 16 -13.39 -11.33 -6.60
C ILE A 16 -12.32 -12.09 -7.38
N GLU A 17 -11.21 -11.44 -7.68
CA GLU A 17 -10.02 -12.15 -8.11
C GLU A 17 -9.55 -13.08 -6.99
N SER A 18 -9.28 -14.33 -7.35
CA SER A 18 -9.09 -15.40 -6.37
C SER A 18 -7.84 -15.22 -5.49
N VAL A 19 -6.86 -14.42 -5.94
CA VAL A 19 -5.67 -14.02 -5.14
C VAL A 19 -5.13 -12.68 -5.65
N ILE A 20 -5.08 -11.66 -4.79
CA ILE A 20 -4.35 -10.41 -5.08
C ILE A 20 -2.86 -10.62 -4.81
N GLN A 21 -2.00 -10.50 -5.82
CA GLN A 21 -0.54 -10.51 -5.64
C GLN A 21 -0.02 -9.08 -5.45
N LEU A 22 0.87 -8.86 -4.49
CA LEU A 22 1.34 -7.50 -4.17
C LEU A 22 2.11 -6.89 -5.35
N LEU A 23 2.81 -7.74 -6.11
CA LEU A 23 3.58 -7.34 -7.28
C LEU A 23 2.71 -6.90 -8.46
N ASP A 24 1.42 -7.27 -8.49
CA ASP A 24 0.50 -6.85 -9.55
C ASP A 24 0.28 -5.34 -9.57
N ALA A 25 0.48 -4.66 -8.44
CA ALA A 25 0.47 -3.21 -8.35
C ALA A 25 1.54 -2.54 -9.23
N GLY A 26 2.58 -3.27 -9.67
CA GLY A 26 3.54 -2.75 -10.64
C GLY A 26 3.02 -2.70 -12.09
N ARG A 27 1.85 -3.27 -12.38
CA ARG A 27 1.24 -3.31 -13.72
C ARG A 27 0.17 -2.23 -13.84
N PRO A 28 0.24 -1.29 -14.81
CA PRO A 28 -0.67 -0.14 -14.85
C PRO A 28 -2.17 -0.47 -14.90
N ASP A 29 -2.56 -1.49 -15.66
CA ASP A 29 -3.98 -1.87 -15.81
C ASP A 29 -4.53 -2.52 -14.53
N GLU A 30 -3.73 -3.38 -13.90
CA GLU A 30 -4.06 -4.00 -12.61
C GLU A 30 -4.07 -2.98 -11.47
N ALA A 31 -3.13 -2.04 -11.47
CA ALA A 31 -3.05 -0.99 -10.46
C ALA A 31 -4.35 -0.18 -10.34
N LYS A 32 -4.94 0.23 -11.48
CA LYS A 32 -6.22 0.95 -11.50
C LYS A 32 -7.33 0.11 -10.90
N LYS A 33 -7.41 -1.17 -11.30
CA LYS A 33 -8.40 -2.11 -10.79
C LYS A 33 -8.25 -2.30 -9.28
N LEU A 34 -7.03 -2.49 -8.78
CA LEU A 34 -6.76 -2.67 -7.35
C LEU A 34 -7.28 -1.47 -6.54
N VAL A 35 -7.04 -0.24 -6.96
CA VAL A 35 -7.52 0.94 -6.22
C VAL A 35 -9.03 1.09 -6.32
N ALA A 36 -9.60 0.93 -7.51
CA ALA A 36 -11.02 1.12 -7.74
C ALA A 36 -11.89 0.07 -7.02
N THR A 37 -11.40 -1.17 -6.86
CA THR A 37 -12.17 -2.29 -6.31
C THR A 37 -12.04 -2.47 -4.79
N TYR A 38 -11.11 -1.77 -4.14
CA TYR A 38 -10.91 -1.94 -2.71
C TYR A 38 -12.06 -1.35 -1.90
N VAL A 39 -12.76 -2.20 -1.16
CA VAL A 39 -13.86 -1.80 -0.29
C VAL A 39 -13.33 -1.45 1.09
N ILE A 40 -13.63 -0.24 1.55
CA ILE A 40 -13.14 0.32 2.81
C ILE A 40 -14.34 0.53 3.74
N SER A 41 -14.33 -0.10 4.91
CA SER A 41 -15.30 0.20 5.97
C SER A 41 -14.93 1.47 6.73
N ASP A 42 -15.89 2.08 7.42
CA ASP A 42 -15.64 3.28 8.24
C ASP A 42 -14.51 3.07 9.27
N ASP A 43 -14.52 1.91 9.94
CA ASP A 43 -13.46 1.54 10.89
C ASP A 43 -12.08 1.43 10.22
N MET A 44 -12.03 0.90 9.00
CA MET A 44 -10.79 0.83 8.23
C MET A 44 -10.35 2.22 7.77
N ALA A 45 -11.29 3.07 7.36
CA ALA A 45 -11.01 4.44 6.99
C ALA A 45 -10.40 5.23 8.16
N GLU A 46 -10.87 5.02 9.40
CA GLU A 46 -10.27 5.58 10.60
C GLU A 46 -8.83 5.09 10.80
N ARG A 47 -8.58 3.78 10.68
CA ARG A 47 -7.23 3.20 10.82
C ARG A 47 -6.28 3.72 9.76
N ILE A 48 -6.71 3.78 8.50
CA ILE A 48 -5.90 4.33 7.41
C ILE A 48 -5.55 5.78 7.71
N SER A 49 -6.56 6.61 7.99
CA SER A 49 -6.38 8.06 8.13
C SER A 49 -5.57 8.44 9.37
N LYS A 50 -5.77 7.76 10.51
CA LYS A 50 -5.18 8.13 11.81
C LYS A 50 -3.94 7.32 12.18
N LEU A 51 -3.74 6.13 11.61
CA LEU A 51 -2.63 5.26 11.98
C LEU A 51 -1.66 4.99 10.82
N MET A 52 -2.14 4.83 9.59
CA MET A 52 -1.27 4.44 8.46
C MET A 52 -0.70 5.64 7.73
N VAL A 53 -1.55 6.59 7.31
CA VAL A 53 -1.12 7.80 6.59
C VAL A 53 -0.11 8.62 7.40
N PRO A 54 -0.27 8.85 8.72
CA PRO A 54 0.72 9.63 9.47
C PRO A 54 2.12 9.00 9.47
N GLN A 55 2.22 7.67 9.39
CA GLN A 55 3.52 6.99 9.33
C GLN A 55 4.22 7.18 7.96
N LEU A 56 3.45 7.58 6.94
CA LEU A 56 3.93 7.90 5.60
C LEU A 56 3.96 9.41 5.35
N SER A 57 3.66 10.25 6.35
CA SER A 57 3.78 11.70 6.16
C SER A 57 5.26 12.12 6.07
N PHE A 58 5.49 13.36 5.67
CA PHE A 58 6.81 13.99 5.73
C PHE A 58 6.87 15.01 6.87
N ASP A 59 6.13 14.75 7.95
CA ASP A 59 6.08 15.63 9.11
C ASP A 59 7.18 15.20 10.08
N ASP A 60 8.25 16.00 10.17
CA ASP A 60 9.41 15.72 11.02
C ASP A 60 9.08 15.62 12.53
N SER A 61 7.88 16.04 12.96
CA SER A 61 7.43 15.88 14.34
C SER A 61 6.89 14.47 14.65
N VAL A 62 6.69 13.64 13.63
CA VAL A 62 6.19 12.27 13.77
C VAL A 62 7.36 11.31 13.98
N ASP A 63 7.30 10.52 15.05
CA ASP A 63 8.18 9.36 15.26
C ASP A 63 7.73 8.22 14.34
N HIS A 64 8.21 8.24 13.09
CA HIS A 64 7.81 7.31 12.02
C HIS A 64 8.21 5.85 12.32
N LYS A 65 7.26 4.94 12.16
CA LYS A 65 7.39 3.51 12.46
C LYS A 65 6.92 2.65 11.30
N GLY A 66 7.42 1.42 11.27
CA GLY A 66 6.87 0.37 10.40
C GLY A 66 5.44 0.02 10.82
N VAL A 67 4.55 -0.13 9.84
CA VAL A 67 3.18 -0.60 10.05
C VAL A 67 3.08 -2.09 9.73
N LEU A 68 2.72 -2.90 10.73
CA LEU A 68 2.49 -4.33 10.55
C LEU A 68 0.99 -4.63 10.42
N ILE A 69 0.58 -5.20 9.28
CA ILE A 69 -0.80 -5.56 8.99
C ILE A 69 -0.99 -7.07 9.24
N VAL A 70 -1.78 -7.41 10.25
CA VAL A 70 -2.09 -8.82 10.61
C VAL A 70 -3.56 -9.11 10.34
N GLY A 71 -3.85 -10.30 9.82
CA GLY A 71 -5.21 -10.73 9.53
C GLY A 71 -5.26 -12.06 8.78
N ASN A 72 -6.42 -12.71 8.80
CA ASN A 72 -6.61 -14.03 8.23
C ASN A 72 -6.48 -14.04 6.69
N TYR A 73 -6.36 -15.22 6.11
CA TYR A 73 -6.37 -15.38 4.65
C TYR A 73 -7.65 -14.78 4.05
N GLY A 74 -7.53 -14.08 2.92
CA GLY A 74 -8.67 -13.48 2.22
C GLY A 74 -9.22 -12.16 2.80
N THR A 75 -8.64 -11.59 3.87
CA THR A 75 -9.13 -10.33 4.46
C THR A 75 -8.63 -9.05 3.77
N GLY A 76 -8.14 -9.13 2.53
CA GLY A 76 -7.73 -7.96 1.76
C GLY A 76 -6.44 -7.25 2.21
N LYS A 77 -5.55 -7.92 2.97
CA LYS A 77 -4.29 -7.30 3.45
C LYS A 77 -3.38 -6.84 2.32
N SER A 78 -3.10 -7.72 1.35
CA SER A 78 -2.29 -7.39 0.18
C SER A 78 -2.97 -6.31 -0.65
N HIS A 79 -4.30 -6.34 -0.75
CA HIS A 79 -5.09 -5.33 -1.45
C HIS A 79 -4.92 -3.95 -0.81
N LEU A 80 -5.04 -3.85 0.52
CA LEU A 80 -4.78 -2.62 1.28
C LEU A 80 -3.36 -2.09 1.04
N MET A 81 -2.35 -2.96 1.12
CA MET A 81 -0.96 -2.60 0.86
C MET A 81 -0.78 -2.09 -0.57
N SER A 82 -1.39 -2.75 -1.56
CA SER A 82 -1.39 -2.32 -2.96
C SER A 82 -1.99 -0.93 -3.11
N VAL A 83 -3.16 -0.66 -2.52
CA VAL A 83 -3.82 0.67 -2.60
C VAL A 83 -2.94 1.77 -2.03
N LEU A 84 -2.45 1.61 -0.80
CA LEU A 84 -1.63 2.64 -0.15
C LEU A 84 -0.32 2.87 -0.92
N SER A 85 0.31 1.78 -1.36
CA SER A 85 1.57 1.86 -2.10
C SER A 85 1.41 2.51 -3.48
N LEU A 86 0.32 2.22 -4.19
CA LEU A 86 0.01 2.84 -5.50
C LEU A 86 -0.23 4.33 -5.37
N VAL A 87 -1.04 4.73 -4.40
CA VAL A 87 -1.36 6.15 -4.18
C VAL A 87 -0.13 6.93 -3.75
N ALA A 88 0.70 6.36 -2.86
CA ALA A 88 1.96 6.96 -2.46
C ALA A 88 2.92 7.14 -3.65
N GLU A 89 2.91 6.22 -4.63
CA GLU A 89 3.76 6.25 -5.83
C GLU A 89 3.25 7.20 -6.92
N ASP A 90 1.95 7.26 -7.16
CA ASP A 90 1.33 8.10 -8.19
C ASP A 90 -0.01 8.69 -7.71
N ALA A 91 -0.07 10.02 -7.71
CA ALA A 91 -1.23 10.78 -7.27
C ALA A 91 -2.48 10.55 -8.15
N ALA A 92 -2.31 10.06 -9.39
CA ALA A 92 -3.41 9.75 -10.29
C ALA A 92 -4.35 8.65 -9.73
N TYR A 93 -3.88 7.85 -8.78
CA TYR A 93 -4.70 6.82 -8.13
C TYR A 93 -5.56 7.35 -6.98
N ALA A 94 -5.21 8.46 -6.34
CA ALA A 94 -5.96 8.99 -5.20
C ALA A 94 -7.47 9.24 -5.49
N PRO A 95 -7.85 9.82 -6.66
CA PRO A 95 -9.26 10.01 -7.01
C PRO A 95 -10.05 8.71 -7.24
N MET A 96 -9.38 7.58 -7.39
CA MET A 96 -10.03 6.27 -7.61
C MET A 96 -10.47 5.60 -6.31
N ILE A 97 -10.05 6.13 -5.15
CA ILE A 97 -10.48 5.64 -3.84
C ILE A 97 -11.95 6.00 -3.63
N ARG A 98 -12.80 4.98 -3.47
CA ARG A 98 -14.25 5.17 -3.31
C ARG A 98 -14.65 5.80 -1.97
N HIS A 99 -13.85 5.61 -0.92
CA HIS A 99 -14.18 6.14 0.41
C HIS A 99 -13.70 7.59 0.57
N PRO A 100 -14.60 8.59 0.69
CA PRO A 100 -14.24 10.01 0.59
C PRO A 100 -13.25 10.45 1.66
N LYS A 101 -13.43 9.99 2.91
CA LYS A 101 -12.49 10.27 4.00
C LYS A 101 -11.07 9.79 3.72
N VAL A 102 -10.93 8.63 3.08
CA VAL A 102 -9.60 8.07 2.77
C VAL A 102 -9.00 8.80 1.57
N ALA A 103 -9.80 9.10 0.54
CA ALA A 103 -9.36 9.89 -0.60
C ALA A 103 -8.80 11.27 -0.18
N GLU A 104 -9.41 11.91 0.81
CA GLU A 104 -8.90 13.15 1.41
C GLU A 104 -7.64 12.88 2.25
N ALA A 105 -7.67 11.87 3.13
CA ALA A 105 -6.58 11.58 4.05
C ALA A 105 -5.25 11.27 3.35
N VAL A 106 -5.27 10.62 2.18
CA VAL A 106 -4.04 10.25 1.44
C VAL A 106 -3.41 11.42 0.68
N ALA A 107 -4.08 12.57 0.56
CA ALA A 107 -3.56 13.72 -0.18
C ALA A 107 -2.12 14.14 0.19
N PRO A 108 -1.70 14.14 1.47
CA PRO A 108 -0.34 14.54 1.86
C PRO A 108 0.77 13.60 1.39
N ILE A 109 0.43 12.35 1.02
CA ILE A 109 1.38 11.30 0.63
C ILE A 109 1.31 10.96 -0.86
N ALA A 110 0.25 11.38 -1.55
CA ALA A 110 -0.05 10.96 -2.91
C ALA A 110 1.04 11.40 -3.91
N GLY A 111 1.62 10.44 -4.64
CA GLY A 111 2.66 10.68 -5.65
C GLY A 111 4.01 11.17 -5.12
N ARG A 112 4.29 11.00 -3.82
CA ARG A 112 5.50 11.53 -3.16
C ARG A 112 6.57 10.47 -2.89
N PHE A 113 6.31 9.21 -3.23
CA PHE A 113 7.20 8.10 -2.89
C PHE A 113 7.76 7.39 -4.13
N LYS A 114 8.99 6.90 -3.97
CA LYS A 114 9.49 5.77 -4.76
C LYS A 114 9.19 4.50 -3.96
N VAL A 115 8.46 3.57 -4.56
CA VAL A 115 7.90 2.43 -3.83
C VAL A 115 8.59 1.13 -4.24
N LEU A 116 9.18 0.46 -3.25
CA LEU A 116 9.68 -0.90 -3.38
C LEU A 116 8.65 -1.88 -2.81
N ARG A 117 8.13 -2.76 -3.66
CA ARG A 117 7.25 -3.87 -3.26
C ARG A 117 8.02 -5.18 -3.32
N ILE A 118 8.05 -5.91 -2.21
CA ILE A 118 8.77 -7.18 -2.10
C ILE A 118 7.88 -8.25 -1.48
N GLU A 119 8.00 -9.47 -1.98
CA GLU A 119 7.44 -10.66 -1.34
C GLU A 119 8.58 -11.50 -0.80
N VAL A 120 8.49 -11.87 0.48
CA VAL A 120 9.50 -12.70 1.13
C VAL A 120 9.04 -14.15 1.05
N GLY A 121 9.65 -14.91 0.15
CA GLY A 121 9.41 -16.35 0.04
C GLY A 121 10.06 -17.14 1.19
N GLY A 122 9.88 -18.47 1.19
CA GLY A 122 10.37 -19.38 2.24
C GLY A 122 11.88 -19.64 2.26
N LEU A 123 12.70 -18.67 1.82
CA LEU A 123 14.16 -18.82 1.79
C LEU A 123 14.76 -18.70 3.19
N GLN A 124 15.81 -19.49 3.46
CA GLN A 124 16.57 -19.48 4.72
C GLN A 124 17.59 -18.33 4.80
N MET A 125 17.18 -17.12 4.42
CA MET A 125 18.04 -15.93 4.53
C MET A 125 17.56 -15.03 5.67
N PRO A 126 18.47 -14.39 6.43
CA PRO A 126 18.09 -13.40 7.42
C PRO A 126 17.32 -12.22 6.80
N LEU A 127 16.28 -11.74 7.49
CA LEU A 127 15.43 -10.64 7.00
C LEU A 127 16.24 -9.41 6.56
N ARG A 128 17.24 -8.99 7.37
CA ARG A 128 18.12 -7.86 7.02
C ARG A 128 18.75 -8.03 5.64
N GLN A 129 19.23 -9.23 5.33
CA GLN A 129 19.88 -9.51 4.06
C GLN A 129 18.87 -9.45 2.90
N ILE A 130 17.66 -9.95 3.11
CA ILE A 130 16.58 -9.86 2.12
C ILE A 130 16.24 -8.39 1.83
N ILE A 131 16.04 -7.58 2.88
CA ILE A 131 15.68 -6.16 2.74
C ILE A 131 16.80 -5.36 2.06
N THR A 132 18.04 -5.47 2.55
CA THR A 132 19.18 -4.70 2.02
C THR A 132 19.46 -5.02 0.56
N LEU A 133 19.47 -6.30 0.18
CA LEU A 133 19.67 -6.72 -1.22
C LEU A 133 18.58 -6.17 -2.16
N GLN A 134 17.31 -6.19 -1.72
CA GLN A 134 16.22 -5.66 -2.54
C GLN A 134 16.28 -4.12 -2.64
N LEU A 135 16.70 -3.44 -1.58
CA LEU A 135 16.89 -1.99 -1.59
C LEU A 135 18.04 -1.57 -2.51
N GLU A 136 19.19 -2.25 -2.48
CA GLU A 136 20.32 -1.94 -3.38
C GLU A 136 19.89 -2.04 -4.86
N ARG A 137 19.22 -3.14 -5.23
CA ARG A 137 18.67 -3.33 -6.58
C ARG A 137 17.63 -2.28 -6.95
N PHE A 138 16.86 -1.81 -5.98
CA PHE A 138 15.86 -0.77 -6.21
C PHE A 138 16.52 0.59 -6.42
N LEU A 139 17.51 0.94 -5.60
CA LEU A 139 18.30 2.16 -5.71
C LEU A 139 19.07 2.22 -7.02
N GLU A 140 19.68 1.11 -7.44
CA GLU A 140 20.39 1.01 -8.72
C GLU A 140 19.47 1.32 -9.90
N LYS A 141 18.23 0.79 -9.90
CA LYS A 141 17.20 1.11 -10.92
C LYS A 141 16.81 2.58 -10.94
N LEU A 142 16.97 3.29 -9.82
CA LEU A 142 16.75 4.73 -9.72
C LEU A 142 18.01 5.55 -10.05
N GLY A 143 19.11 4.89 -10.43
CA GLY A 143 20.39 5.54 -10.74
C GLY A 143 21.22 5.89 -9.50
N VAL A 144 20.93 5.28 -8.35
CA VAL A 144 21.65 5.49 -7.09
C VAL A 144 22.52 4.28 -6.79
N ASP A 145 23.84 4.46 -6.88
CA ASP A 145 24.82 3.46 -6.48
C ASP A 145 25.01 3.50 -4.96
N TYR A 146 24.57 2.44 -4.28
CA TYR A 146 24.65 2.33 -2.82
C TYR A 146 24.81 0.88 -2.42
N THR A 147 25.64 0.62 -1.41
CA THR A 147 25.85 -0.71 -0.81
C THR A 147 25.72 -0.62 0.70
N PHE A 148 24.88 -1.46 1.30
CA PHE A 148 24.73 -1.53 2.75
C PHE A 148 25.94 -2.25 3.38
N PRO A 149 26.37 -1.82 4.59
CA PRO A 149 27.41 -2.53 5.31
C PRO A 149 26.97 -3.95 5.68
N THR A 150 27.94 -4.84 5.87
CA THR A 150 27.66 -6.20 6.37
C THR A 150 27.10 -6.14 7.80
N ALA A 151 26.30 -7.15 8.18
CA ALA A 151 25.54 -7.11 9.42
C ALA A 151 26.40 -6.99 10.70
N GLY A 152 27.66 -7.43 10.66
CA GLY A 152 28.59 -7.37 11.78
C GLY A 152 29.39 -6.06 11.91
N VAL A 153 29.14 -5.08 11.05
CA VAL A 153 29.88 -3.79 11.03
C VAL A 153 29.00 -2.62 11.49
N VAL A 154 27.73 -2.88 11.79
CA VAL A 154 26.80 -1.88 12.36
C VAL A 154 26.85 -2.01 13.88
N ALA A 155 27.37 -0.97 14.54
CA ALA A 155 27.45 -0.86 16.00
C ALA A 155 26.06 -0.67 16.64
#